data_AF-A0A0G0P586-F1
#
_entry.id   AF-A0A0G0P586-F1
#
_cell.length_a   1.000
_cell.length_b   1.000
_cell.length_c   1.000
_cell.angle_alpha   90.00
_cell.angle_beta   90.00
_cell.angle_gamma   90.00
#
_symmetry.space_group_name_H-M   'P 1'
#
loop_
_entity.id
_entity.type
_entity.pdbx_description
1 polymer ?
#
loop_
_entity_poly.entity_id
_entity_poly.type
_entity_poly.pdbx_seq_one_letter_code
_entity_poly.pdbx_strand_id
1 'polypeptide(L)'
;MENWQKIVIFLYFFLNVITVIRGYRECKDRKNAFGESPLLFFLGMFVWGDAVIFGLFWASISLVTFFLNDWILFLLIISLFWLVRSLGETNYWINQQFSTIVRNPPEKLRFYTFFKNDSVWFVYQIIWQCVTVVSAIFTIYLLDIWLKSF
;
A
#
# COMPACT_ATOMS: atom_id res chain seq x y z
N MET A 1 -12.54 21.21 -1.09
CA MET A 1 -12.82 20.23 -0.02
C MET A 1 -13.50 20.91 1.16
N GLU A 2 -14.56 20.31 1.69
CA GLU A 2 -15.27 20.77 2.91
C GLU A 2 -14.43 20.52 4.18
N ASN A 3 -14.76 21.20 5.28
CA ASN A 3 -13.97 21.10 6.51
C ASN A 3 -13.94 19.68 7.10
N TRP A 4 -15.05 18.95 7.06
CA TRP A 4 -15.08 17.58 7.55
C TRP A 4 -14.21 16.64 6.71
N GLN A 5 -14.14 16.83 5.40
CA GLN A 5 -13.28 16.06 4.49
C GLN A 5 -11.80 16.27 4.83
N LYS A 6 -11.40 17.52 5.09
CA LYS A 6 -10.03 17.85 5.55
C LYS A 6 -9.69 17.16 6.87
N ILE A 7 -10.63 17.19 7.83
CA ILE A 7 -10.47 16.51 9.13
C ILE A 7 -10.30 15.00 8.93
N VAL A 8 -11.11 14.39 8.05
CA VAL A 8 -11.00 12.96 7.73
C VAL A 8 -9.63 12.62 7.16
N ILE A 9 -9.15 13.35 6.14
CA ILE A 9 -7.82 13.09 5.55
C ILE A 9 -6.71 13.29 6.58
N PHE A 10 -6.81 14.33 7.41
CA PHE A 10 -5.82 14.59 8.45
C PHE A 10 -5.78 13.46 9.48
N LEU A 11 -6.92 13.02 10.00
CA LEU A 11 -6.98 11.87 10.93
C LEU A 11 -6.46 10.58 10.27
N TYR A 12 -6.79 10.37 8.99
CA TYR A 12 -6.30 9.23 8.21
C TYR A 12 -4.77 9.25 8.06
N PHE A 13 -4.16 10.42 7.88
CA PHE A 13 -2.71 10.58 7.88
C PHE A 13 -2.10 10.14 9.22
N PHE A 14 -2.58 10.68 10.35
CA PHE A 14 -2.03 10.33 11.68
C PHE A 14 -2.21 8.85 12.00
N LEU A 15 -3.37 8.28 11.69
CA LEU A 15 -3.64 6.86 11.86
C LEU A 15 -2.59 6.02 11.12
N ASN A 16 -2.29 6.37 9.87
CA ASN A 16 -1.31 5.63 9.07
C ASN A 16 0.12 5.83 9.55
N VAL A 17 0.51 7.02 10.01
CA VAL A 17 1.82 7.24 10.65
C VAL A 17 1.99 6.34 11.90
N ILE A 18 0.97 6.27 12.76
CA ILE A 18 0.98 5.39 13.94
C ILE A 18 1.09 3.92 13.51
N THR A 19 0.35 3.52 12.48
CA THR A 19 0.39 2.17 11.92
C THR A 19 1.76 1.80 11.37
N VAL A 20 2.46 2.71 10.67
CA VAL A 20 3.85 2.50 10.22
C VAL A 20 4.76 2.28 11.43
N ILE A 21 4.70 3.15 12.43
CA ILE A 21 5.57 3.05 13.62
C ILE A 21 5.35 1.69 14.31
N ARG A 22 4.09 1.28 14.47
CA ARG A 22 3.76 -0.01 15.08
C ARG A 22 4.21 -1.19 14.21
N GLY A 23 3.90 -1.18 12.91
CA GLY A 23 4.30 -2.23 11.97
C GLY A 23 5.82 -2.37 11.90
N TYR A 24 6.55 -1.26 11.95
CA TYR A 24 8.01 -1.24 11.97
C TYR A 24 8.56 -1.98 13.20
N ARG A 25 8.00 -1.70 14.39
CA ARG A 25 8.40 -2.37 15.64
C ARG A 25 8.05 -3.87 15.63
N GLU A 26 6.88 -4.23 15.13
CA GLU A 26 6.47 -5.64 14.98
C GLU A 26 7.41 -6.39 14.02
N CYS A 27 7.76 -5.79 12.88
CA CYS A 27 8.64 -6.41 11.90
C CYS A 27 10.09 -6.51 12.38
N LYS A 28 10.65 -5.41 12.91
CA LYS A 28 12.08 -5.32 13.24
C LYS A 28 12.41 -5.91 14.60
N ASP A 29 11.67 -5.53 15.64
CA ASP A 29 12.01 -5.87 17.02
C ASP A 29 11.45 -7.25 17.39
N ARG A 30 10.22 -7.54 16.94
CA ARG A 30 9.51 -8.79 17.26
C ARG A 30 9.63 -9.86 16.18
N LYS A 31 10.22 -9.54 15.01
CA LYS A 31 10.34 -10.42 13.84
C LYS A 31 8.97 -10.99 13.37
N ASN A 32 7.90 -10.23 13.61
CA ASN A 32 6.52 -10.66 13.45
C ASN A 32 5.88 -10.11 12.16
N ALA A 33 6.61 -10.13 11.05
CA ALA A 33 6.14 -9.55 9.79
C ALA A 33 4.89 -10.25 9.23
N PHE A 34 4.68 -11.53 9.56
CA PHE A 34 3.52 -12.33 9.16
C PHE A 34 2.37 -12.31 10.17
N GLY A 35 2.54 -11.65 11.31
CA GLY A 35 1.47 -11.56 12.30
C GLY A 35 0.27 -10.81 11.74
N GLU A 36 -0.92 -11.40 11.88
CA GLU A 36 -2.15 -10.85 11.32
C GLU A 36 -2.53 -9.50 11.96
N SER A 37 -3.13 -8.62 11.16
CA SER A 37 -3.58 -7.30 11.58
C SER A 37 -5.05 -7.06 11.20
N PRO A 38 -6.02 -7.79 11.80
CA PRO A 38 -7.42 -7.78 11.35
C PRO A 38 -8.07 -6.40 11.42
N LEU A 39 -7.68 -5.56 12.40
CA LEU A 39 -8.20 -4.20 12.54
C LEU A 39 -7.76 -3.26 11.40
N LEU A 40 -6.71 -3.61 10.66
CA LEU A 40 -6.17 -2.83 9.56
C LEU A 40 -6.65 -3.33 8.18
N PHE A 41 -7.59 -4.28 8.17
CA PHE A 41 -8.13 -4.86 6.95
C PHE A 41 -8.64 -3.81 5.96
N PHE A 42 -9.37 -2.79 6.43
CA PHE A 42 -9.91 -1.72 5.59
C PHE A 42 -8.84 -0.79 4.99
N LEU A 43 -7.59 -0.89 5.46
CA LEU A 43 -6.43 -0.22 4.87
C LEU A 43 -5.67 -1.12 3.87
N GLY A 44 -6.20 -2.33 3.61
CA GLY A 44 -5.57 -3.35 2.77
C GLY A 44 -4.39 -4.06 3.44
N MET A 45 -4.23 -3.90 4.76
CA MET A 45 -3.13 -4.45 5.55
C MET A 45 -3.59 -5.71 6.28
N PHE A 46 -3.13 -6.87 5.84
CA PHE A 46 -3.53 -8.15 6.43
C PHE A 46 -2.50 -8.67 7.43
N VAL A 47 -1.23 -8.30 7.24
CA VAL A 47 -0.13 -8.64 8.15
C VAL A 47 0.70 -7.40 8.52
N TRP A 48 1.50 -7.49 9.59
CA TRP A 48 2.34 -6.35 10.03
C TRP A 48 3.35 -5.85 8.98
N GLY A 49 3.81 -6.71 8.08
CA GLY A 49 4.64 -6.28 6.95
C GLY A 49 3.92 -5.30 6.02
N ASP A 50 2.61 -5.49 5.80
CA ASP A 50 1.78 -4.60 5.01
C ASP A 50 1.66 -3.22 5.67
N ALA A 51 1.52 -3.21 7.00
CA ALA A 51 1.36 -1.98 7.78
C ALA A 51 2.53 -1.00 7.60
N VAL A 52 3.75 -1.51 7.38
CA VAL A 52 4.92 -0.65 7.10
C VAL A 52 4.79 0.00 5.72
N ILE A 53 4.54 -0.78 4.68
CA ILE A 53 4.57 -0.28 3.30
C ILE A 53 3.29 0.48 2.96
N PHE A 54 2.12 -0.11 3.18
CA PHE A 54 0.86 0.55 2.93
C PHE A 54 0.62 1.72 3.88
N GLY A 55 1.15 1.67 5.11
CA GLY A 55 1.03 2.81 6.03
C GLY A 55 1.79 4.02 5.50
N LEU A 56 3.01 3.83 4.97
CA LEU A 56 3.78 4.89 4.33
C LEU A 56 3.08 5.41 3.07
N PHE A 57 2.53 4.51 2.27
CA PHE A 57 1.74 4.86 1.09
C PHE A 57 0.55 5.73 1.48
N TRP A 58 -0.30 5.28 2.39
CA TRP A 58 -1.49 6.01 2.82
C TRP A 58 -1.18 7.36 3.48
N ALA A 59 -0.14 7.42 4.32
CA ALA A 59 0.31 8.70 4.87
C ALA A 59 0.73 9.67 3.77
N SER A 60 1.49 9.20 2.76
CA SER A 60 1.92 10.02 1.64
C SER A 60 0.73 10.50 0.79
N ILE A 61 -0.21 9.60 0.49
CA ILE A 61 -1.43 9.92 -0.24
C ILE A 61 -2.26 10.97 0.49
N SER A 62 -2.52 10.77 1.78
CA SER A 62 -3.26 11.75 2.58
C SER A 62 -2.59 13.12 2.60
N LEU A 63 -1.26 13.16 2.71
CA LEU A 63 -0.53 14.41 2.68
C LEU A 63 -0.68 15.12 1.32
N VAL A 64 -0.50 14.39 0.22
CA VAL A 64 -0.62 14.92 -1.14
C VAL A 64 -2.04 15.44 -1.42
N THR A 65 -3.07 14.65 -1.14
CA THR A 65 -4.46 15.05 -1.42
C THR A 65 -4.93 16.18 -0.51
N PHE A 66 -4.42 16.25 0.73
CA PHE A 66 -4.67 17.37 1.63
C PHE A 66 -4.11 18.67 1.06
N PHE A 67 -2.86 18.69 0.57
CA PHE A 67 -2.24 19.88 -0.02
C PHE A 67 -2.86 20.28 -1.36
N LEU A 68 -3.27 19.31 -2.18
CA LEU A 68 -4.02 19.58 -3.42
C LEU A 68 -5.47 20.02 -3.16
N ASN A 69 -5.95 19.90 -1.92
CA ASN A 69 -7.31 20.23 -1.51
C ASN A 69 -8.38 19.46 -2.33
N ASP A 70 -8.05 18.23 -2.74
CA ASP A 70 -8.84 17.41 -3.66
C ASP A 70 -9.31 16.10 -3.00
N TRP A 71 -10.59 16.12 -2.62
CA TRP A 71 -11.28 14.98 -2.01
C TRP A 71 -11.56 13.85 -3.00
N ILE A 72 -11.86 14.19 -4.26
CA ILE A 72 -12.21 13.20 -5.28
C ILE A 72 -10.97 12.41 -5.66
N LEU A 73 -9.81 13.06 -5.77
CA LEU A 73 -8.53 12.40 -5.96
C LEU A 73 -8.26 11.39 -4.82
N PHE A 74 -8.52 11.76 -3.57
CA PHE A 74 -8.37 10.84 -2.44
C PHE A 74 -9.27 9.60 -2.56
N LEU A 75 -10.55 9.77 -2.90
CA LEU A 75 -11.48 8.65 -3.12
C LEU A 75 -11.09 7.79 -4.33
N LEU A 76 -10.61 8.41 -5.41
CA LEU A 76 -10.11 7.69 -6.59
C LEU A 76 -8.92 6.81 -6.23
N ILE A 77 -7.97 7.33 -5.44
CA ILE A 77 -6.83 6.55 -4.95
C ILE A 77 -7.31 5.37 -4.11
N ILE A 78 -8.30 5.57 -3.23
CA ILE A 78 -8.88 4.48 -2.43
C ILE A 78 -9.49 3.40 -3.34
N SER A 79 -10.26 3.80 -4.34
CA SER A 79 -10.90 2.86 -5.27
C SER A 79 -9.87 2.06 -6.07
N LEU A 80 -8.87 2.74 -6.66
CA LEU A 80 -7.81 2.09 -7.44
C LEU A 80 -6.93 1.19 -6.57
N PHE A 81 -6.62 1.62 -5.35
CA PHE A 81 -5.90 0.80 -4.39
C PHE A 81 -6.63 -0.53 -4.16
N TRP A 82 -7.92 -0.49 -3.84
CA TRP A 82 -8.69 -1.69 -3.59
C TRP A 82 -8.83 -2.58 -4.82
N LEU A 83 -8.98 -2.00 -6.01
CA LEU A 83 -8.96 -2.75 -7.27
C LEU A 83 -7.63 -3.50 -7.43
N VAL A 84 -6.50 -2.81 -7.35
CA VAL A 84 -5.16 -3.40 -7.51
C VAL A 84 -4.85 -4.41 -6.39
N ARG A 85 -5.25 -4.12 -5.16
CA ARG A 85 -5.08 -5.01 -4.01
C ARG A 85 -5.84 -6.30 -4.21
N SER A 86 -7.12 -6.22 -4.56
CA SER A 86 -8.00 -7.38 -4.74
C SER A 86 -7.55 -8.26 -5.90
N LEU A 87 -7.15 -7.65 -7.03
CA LEU A 87 -6.57 -8.38 -8.15
C LEU A 87 -5.26 -9.07 -7.78
N GLY A 88 -4.37 -8.38 -7.07
CA GLY A 88 -3.10 -8.95 -6.63
C GLY A 88 -3.26 -10.11 -5.67
N GLU A 89 -4.18 -10.00 -4.71
CA GLU A 89 -4.52 -11.09 -3.79
C GLU A 89 -5.16 -12.28 -4.49
N THR A 90 -6.10 -12.02 -5.40
CA THR A 90 -6.73 -13.08 -6.20
C THR A 90 -5.67 -13.86 -6.98
N ASN A 91 -4.77 -13.15 -7.66
CA ASN A 91 -3.67 -13.76 -8.40
C ASN A 91 -2.70 -14.50 -7.47
N TYR A 92 -2.39 -13.94 -6.29
CA TYR A 92 -1.53 -14.60 -5.30
C TYR A 92 -2.12 -15.94 -4.86
N TRP A 93 -3.39 -15.97 -4.46
CA TRP A 93 -4.05 -17.21 -3.99
C TRP A 93 -4.17 -18.26 -5.09
N ILE A 94 -4.46 -17.86 -6.33
CA ILE A 94 -4.46 -18.77 -7.48
C ILE A 94 -3.06 -19.38 -7.67
N ASN A 95 -2.01 -18.57 -7.70
CA ASN A 95 -0.65 -19.09 -7.87
C ASN A 95 -0.21 -19.97 -6.69
N GLN A 96 -0.62 -19.63 -5.47
CA GLN A 96 -0.33 -20.43 -4.28
C GLN A 96 -0.97 -21.83 -4.34
N GLN A 97 -2.13 -21.96 -4.99
CA GLN A 97 -2.84 -23.24 -5.13
C GLN A 97 -2.34 -24.09 -6.30
N PHE A 98 -1.98 -23.46 -7.42
CA PHE A 98 -1.77 -24.18 -8.69
C PHE A 98 -0.34 -24.12 -9.25
N SER A 99 0.56 -23.31 -8.69
CA SER A 99 1.91 -23.14 -9.22
C SER A 99 2.99 -23.68 -8.28
N THR A 100 4.05 -24.25 -8.85
CA THR A 100 5.27 -24.57 -8.11
C THR A 100 5.97 -23.28 -7.73
N ILE A 101 6.17 -23.06 -6.42
CA ILE A 101 6.79 -21.85 -5.90
C ILE A 101 8.31 -21.92 -6.11
N VAL A 102 8.82 -21.15 -7.05
CA VAL A 102 10.26 -20.94 -7.25
C VAL A 102 10.58 -19.49 -6.92
N ARG A 103 11.35 -19.25 -5.85
CA ARG A 103 11.69 -17.91 -5.37
C ARG A 103 13.20 -17.69 -5.31
N ASN A 104 13.61 -16.45 -5.55
CA ASN A 104 15.00 -16.04 -5.30
C ASN A 104 15.30 -16.12 -3.80
N PRO A 105 16.52 -16.53 -3.40
CA PRO A 105 16.91 -16.53 -1.99
C PRO A 105 16.65 -15.17 -1.34
N PRO A 106 15.98 -15.12 -0.18
CA PRO A 106 15.53 -13.87 0.42
C PRO A 106 16.73 -12.99 0.81
N GLU A 107 17.88 -13.56 1.16
CA GLU A 107 19.10 -12.84 1.56
C GLU A 107 19.68 -11.97 0.44
N LYS A 108 19.37 -12.29 -0.82
CA LYS A 108 19.84 -11.53 -1.98
C LYS A 108 19.00 -10.28 -2.26
N LEU A 109 17.89 -10.09 -1.55
CA LEU A 109 16.96 -8.99 -1.77
C LEU A 109 17.27 -7.81 -0.84
N ARG A 110 17.19 -6.57 -1.36
CA ARG A 110 17.65 -5.36 -0.64
C ARG A 110 16.94 -5.16 0.71
N PHE A 111 15.64 -5.42 0.75
CA PHE A 111 14.82 -5.24 1.95
C PHE A 111 14.97 -6.37 2.99
N TYR A 112 15.75 -7.41 2.69
CA TYR A 112 16.01 -8.49 3.65
C TYR A 112 16.74 -8.00 4.91
N THR A 113 17.60 -6.99 4.77
CA THR A 113 18.28 -6.37 5.93
C THR A 113 17.32 -5.83 6.98
N PHE A 114 16.12 -5.43 6.54
CA PHE A 114 15.08 -4.88 7.39
C PHE A 114 14.14 -5.96 7.95
N PHE A 115 13.62 -6.84 7.09
CA PHE A 115 12.63 -7.84 7.47
C PHE A 115 13.23 -9.17 7.96
N LYS A 116 14.44 -9.50 7.54
CA LYS A 116 15.26 -10.67 7.94
C LYS A 116 14.57 -12.03 7.87
N ASN A 117 13.57 -12.16 7.00
CA ASN A 117 12.85 -13.40 6.73
C ASN A 117 12.19 -13.34 5.34
N ASP A 118 11.44 -14.38 5.01
CA ASP A 118 10.73 -14.57 3.75
C ASP A 118 9.67 -13.50 3.44
N SER A 119 9.29 -12.66 4.42
CA SER A 119 8.34 -11.57 4.20
C SER A 119 8.84 -10.57 3.15
N VAL A 120 10.14 -10.53 2.91
CA VAL A 120 10.75 -9.70 1.88
C VAL A 120 10.08 -9.91 0.51
N TRP A 121 9.63 -11.11 0.17
CA TRP A 121 8.98 -11.37 -1.12
C TRP A 121 7.65 -10.63 -1.26
N PHE A 122 6.77 -10.74 -0.26
CA PHE A 122 5.49 -10.03 -0.31
C PHE A 122 5.68 -8.52 -0.15
N VAL A 123 6.73 -8.07 0.56
CA VAL A 123 7.10 -6.64 0.63
C VAL A 123 7.37 -6.07 -0.77
N TYR A 124 8.12 -6.78 -1.62
CA TYR A 124 8.30 -6.36 -3.01
C TYR A 124 6.98 -6.32 -3.78
N GLN A 125 6.13 -7.34 -3.60
CA GLN A 125 4.80 -7.38 -4.22
C GLN A 125 3.97 -6.14 -3.87
N ILE A 126 3.87 -5.79 -2.58
CA ILE A 126 3.05 -4.66 -2.13
C ILE A 126 3.66 -3.30 -2.48
N ILE A 127 4.99 -3.19 -2.57
CA ILE A 127 5.65 -2.00 -3.13
C ILE A 127 5.21 -1.80 -4.59
N TRP A 128 5.24 -2.86 -5.41
CA TRP A 128 4.78 -2.80 -6.80
C TRP A 128 3.27 -2.55 -6.93
N GLN A 129 2.46 -3.00 -5.97
CA GLN A 129 1.05 -2.60 -5.91
C GLN A 129 0.91 -1.09 -5.70
N CYS A 130 1.68 -0.49 -4.78
CA CYS A 130 1.68 0.96 -4.57
C CYS A 130 2.11 1.72 -5.84
N VAL A 131 3.18 1.26 -6.49
CA VAL A 131 3.65 1.85 -7.76
C VAL A 131 2.56 1.76 -8.83
N THR A 132 1.92 0.60 -8.98
CA THR A 132 0.83 0.40 -9.94
C THR A 132 -0.32 1.38 -9.71
N VAL A 133 -0.73 1.61 -8.46
CA VAL A 133 -1.81 2.56 -8.12
C VAL A 133 -1.42 3.99 -8.52
N VAL A 134 -0.21 4.42 -8.16
CA VAL A 134 0.29 5.77 -8.51
C VAL A 134 0.39 5.92 -10.03
N SER A 135 0.96 4.95 -10.72
CA SER A 135 1.06 4.93 -12.18
C SER A 135 -0.31 4.97 -12.86
N ALA A 136 -1.31 4.24 -12.36
CA ALA A 136 -2.66 4.27 -12.91
C ALA A 136 -3.28 5.68 -12.84
N ILE A 137 -3.04 6.41 -11.75
CA ILE A 137 -3.52 7.79 -11.60
C ILE A 137 -2.83 8.74 -12.57
N PHE A 138 -1.50 8.65 -12.68
CA PHE A 138 -0.78 9.44 -13.67
C PHE A 138 -1.23 9.12 -15.09
N THR A 139 -1.48 7.85 -15.40
CA THR A 139 -2.03 7.45 -16.71
C THR A 139 -3.39 8.09 -16.97
N ILE A 140 -4.33 8.04 -16.01
CA ILE A 140 -5.65 8.69 -16.15
C ILE A 140 -5.49 10.21 -16.37
N TYR A 141 -4.63 10.86 -15.58
CA TYR A 141 -4.40 12.29 -15.67
C TYR A 141 -3.78 12.71 -17.01
N LEU A 142 -2.72 12.01 -17.46
CA LEU A 142 -2.06 12.30 -18.72
C LEU A 142 -2.96 12.00 -19.92
N LEU A 143 -3.80 10.97 -19.83
CA LEU A 143 -4.79 10.65 -20.86
C LEU A 143 -5.83 11.77 -21.01
N ASP A 144 -6.34 12.33 -19.91
CA ASP A 144 -7.27 13.46 -19.93
C ASP A 144 -6.63 14.71 -20.56
N ILE A 145 -5.38 15.02 -20.21
CA ILE A 145 -4.64 16.13 -20.84
C ILE A 145 -4.49 15.88 -22.34
N TRP A 146 -4.08 14.68 -22.73
CA TRP A 146 -3.91 14.31 -24.13
C TRP A 146 -5.22 14.52 -24.90
N LEU A 147 -6.34 14.00 -24.41
CA LEU A 147 -7.65 14.15 -25.06
C LEU A 147 -8.11 15.61 -25.19
N LYS A 148 -7.77 16.49 -24.24
CA LYS A 148 -8.10 17.93 -24.31
C LYS A 148 -7.18 18.74 -25.23
N SER A 149 -6.04 18.16 -25.63
CA SER A 149 -5.09 18.80 -26.54
C SER A 149 -5.38 18.54 -28.02
N PHE A 150 -6.31 17.64 -28.32
CA PHE A 150 -6.91 17.44 -29.66
C PHE A 150 -8.20 18.24 -29.77
#